data_AF-A0ABD4Z6C6-F1
#
_entry.id   AF-A0ABD4Z6C6-F1
#
_cell.length_a   1.000
_cell.length_b   1.000
_cell.length_c   1.000
_cell.angle_alpha   90.00
_cell.angle_beta   90.00
_cell.angle_gamma   90.00
#
_symmetry.space_group_name_H-M   'P 1'
#
loop_
_entity.id
_entity.type
_entity.pdbx_description
1 polymer ?
#
loop_
_entity_poly.entity_id
_entity_poly.type
_entity_poly.pdbx_seq_one_letter_code
_entity_poly.pdbx_strand_id
1 'polypeptide(L)'
;MFCHLGLGKAYRRSYEFFLFNKITSSAARKGGFNGFSVYGFLGYPYRVLVELFRGFVVNSYRYGGREYYVFPEEFCDLFKLVARLINNLYRFYGKDVNMVFKHIENLLQKCDNVENCLSVLSEEVSRVERILVERSLRGRKALTTRFEKSFERCRSIVYRYFPGFINPHIHIYSSVNDLENFLGKLLGFERARRYSEFIAYHSPTLIASNDLVLVAREHELNGFRIFVDDCSETNSYAILKVVGASTANGYIQKVYWVAILGIDKYTKQLFLHYIPPTLLLRKAEICRMWLLGLVDDFGRWRYHSYKLVEV
;
A
#
# COMPACT_ATOMS: atom_id res chain seq x y z
N MET A 1 -9.40 -18.96 30.76
CA MET A 1 -9.74 -17.59 30.32
C MET A 1 -11.07 -17.64 29.57
N PHE A 2 -11.68 -16.52 29.19
CA PHE A 2 -12.90 -16.50 28.38
C PHE A 2 -12.78 -15.56 27.19
N CYS A 3 -13.38 -15.96 26.08
CA CYS A 3 -13.55 -15.13 24.89
C CYS A 3 -14.78 -14.25 25.05
N HIS A 4 -14.62 -12.94 24.91
CA HIS A 4 -15.73 -12.01 24.81
C HIS A 4 -15.86 -11.49 23.39
N LEU A 5 -17.00 -11.75 22.77
CA LEU A 5 -17.32 -11.27 21.43
C LEU A 5 -18.52 -10.32 21.49
N GLY A 6 -18.24 -9.03 21.37
CA GLY A 6 -19.22 -7.95 21.33
C GLY A 6 -19.74 -7.72 19.92
N LEU A 7 -21.03 -8.00 19.71
CA LEU A 7 -21.73 -7.68 18.47
C LEU A 7 -22.33 -6.28 18.56
N GLY A 8 -21.87 -5.38 17.69
CA GLY A 8 -22.47 -4.06 17.50
C GLY A 8 -23.68 -4.11 16.56
N LYS A 9 -24.48 -3.03 16.53
CA LYS A 9 -25.47 -2.87 15.46
C LYS A 9 -24.73 -2.84 14.10
N ALA A 10 -25.12 -3.74 13.22
CA ALA A 10 -24.64 -3.77 11.84
C ALA A 10 -24.71 -2.35 11.24
N TYR A 11 -23.68 -1.96 10.49
CA TYR A 11 -23.57 -0.66 9.82
C TYR A 11 -23.41 0.59 10.72
N ARG A 12 -23.40 0.46 12.06
CA ARG A 12 -23.20 1.61 12.97
C ARG A 12 -22.04 1.47 13.96
N ARG A 13 -21.67 0.24 14.39
CA ARG A 13 -20.65 0.02 15.41
C ARG A 13 -19.73 -1.15 15.07
N SER A 14 -18.48 -1.06 15.52
CA SER A 14 -17.48 -2.13 15.43
C SER A 14 -17.86 -3.35 16.26
N TYR A 15 -17.46 -4.51 15.77
CA TYR A 15 -17.38 -5.75 16.52
C TYR A 15 -16.13 -5.69 17.39
N GLU A 16 -16.22 -6.23 18.59
CA GLU A 16 -15.13 -6.19 19.58
C GLU A 16 -14.85 -7.58 20.08
N PHE A 17 -13.59 -7.99 20.04
CA PHE A 17 -13.11 -9.23 20.60
C PHE A 17 -12.09 -8.91 21.69
N PHE A 18 -12.17 -9.60 22.84
CA PHE A 18 -11.11 -9.59 23.84
C PHE A 18 -11.13 -10.83 24.72
N LEU A 19 -10.01 -11.09 25.37
CA LEU A 19 -9.85 -12.15 26.36
C LEU A 19 -9.95 -11.61 27.79
N PHE A 20 -10.66 -12.32 28.66
CA PHE A 20 -10.70 -11.96 30.08
C PHE A 20 -11.01 -13.14 31.00
N ASN A 21 -10.60 -13.05 32.27
CA ASN A 21 -10.85 -14.10 33.26
C ASN A 21 -12.26 -14.04 33.88
N LYS A 22 -13.00 -12.93 33.69
CA LYS A 22 -14.36 -12.76 34.21
C LYS A 22 -15.37 -12.78 33.08
N ILE A 23 -16.46 -13.52 33.27
CA ILE A 23 -17.55 -13.63 32.29
C ILE A 23 -18.52 -12.44 32.27
N THR A 24 -18.31 -11.39 33.08
CA THR A 24 -19.29 -10.29 33.27
C THR A 24 -18.88 -9.00 32.56
N SER A 25 -19.79 -8.02 32.52
CA SER A 25 -19.54 -6.68 31.94
C SER A 25 -18.38 -5.90 32.59
N SER A 26 -17.94 -6.33 33.78
CA SER A 26 -16.70 -5.82 34.40
C SER A 26 -15.45 -6.08 33.55
N ALA A 27 -15.48 -7.10 32.68
CA ALA A 27 -14.43 -7.40 31.72
C ALA A 27 -14.29 -6.32 30.65
N ALA A 28 -15.40 -5.93 30.01
CA ALA A 28 -15.41 -4.88 29.00
C ALA A 28 -15.02 -3.50 29.56
N ARG A 29 -15.27 -3.25 30.85
CA ARG A 29 -14.90 -1.99 31.53
C ARG A 29 -13.40 -1.87 31.81
N LYS A 30 -12.72 -2.99 32.06
CA LYS A 30 -11.32 -2.99 32.53
C LYS A 30 -10.28 -3.05 31.40
N GLY A 31 -10.72 -3.16 30.15
CA GLY A 31 -9.83 -3.39 29.01
C GLY A 31 -9.27 -4.81 29.05
N GLY A 32 -9.83 -5.70 28.23
CA GLY A 32 -9.36 -7.08 28.17
C GLY A 32 -7.95 -7.23 27.60
N PHE A 33 -7.41 -8.44 27.67
CA PHE A 33 -6.14 -8.79 27.04
C PHE A 33 -6.37 -9.16 25.56
N ASN A 34 -5.36 -8.92 24.70
CA ASN A 34 -5.39 -9.30 23.27
C ASN A 34 -6.66 -8.88 22.52
N GLY A 35 -7.13 -7.66 22.78
CA GLY A 35 -8.33 -7.12 22.17
C GLY A 35 -8.09 -6.64 20.74
N PHE A 36 -9.03 -6.94 19.84
CA PHE A 36 -9.08 -6.32 18.52
C PHE A 36 -10.51 -5.91 18.18
N SER A 37 -10.64 -4.84 17.39
CA SER A 37 -11.94 -4.37 16.90
C SER A 37 -11.99 -4.50 15.38
N VAL A 38 -13.08 -5.09 14.90
CA VAL A 38 -13.37 -5.21 13.46
C VAL A 38 -14.48 -4.22 13.15
N TYR A 39 -14.15 -3.19 12.36
CA TYR A 39 -15.09 -2.11 12.04
C TYR A 39 -16.04 -2.49 10.90
N GLY A 40 -17.28 -2.05 11.02
CA GLY A 40 -18.23 -2.02 9.90
C GLY A 40 -18.80 -3.40 9.53
N PHE A 41 -18.99 -3.62 8.22
CA PHE A 41 -19.65 -4.78 7.64
C PHE A 41 -18.94 -6.12 7.94
N LEU A 42 -17.64 -6.10 8.20
CA LEU A 42 -16.81 -7.29 8.30
C LEU A 42 -17.09 -8.21 9.50
N GLY A 43 -17.97 -7.84 10.44
CA GLY A 43 -18.34 -8.76 11.52
C GLY A 43 -19.70 -9.43 11.37
N TYR A 44 -20.39 -9.30 10.23
CA TYR A 44 -21.50 -10.19 9.93
C TYR A 44 -21.14 -11.68 10.08
N PRO A 45 -19.95 -12.16 9.63
CA PRO A 45 -19.49 -13.52 9.89
C PRO A 45 -19.41 -13.90 11.38
N TYR A 46 -19.08 -12.96 12.27
CA TYR A 46 -19.08 -13.21 13.72
C TYR A 46 -20.49 -13.44 14.26
N ARG A 47 -21.49 -12.77 13.70
CA ARG A 47 -22.89 -13.02 14.05
C ARG A 47 -23.33 -14.42 13.64
N VAL A 48 -22.96 -14.86 12.44
CA VAL A 48 -23.23 -16.23 11.96
C VAL A 48 -22.61 -17.28 12.88
N LEU A 49 -21.34 -17.06 13.28
CA LEU A 49 -20.65 -17.94 14.23
C LEU A 49 -21.29 -17.97 15.62
N VAL A 50 -21.70 -16.81 16.14
CA VAL A 50 -22.38 -16.75 17.44
C VAL A 50 -23.68 -17.54 17.42
N GLU A 51 -24.48 -17.41 16.35
CA GLU A 51 -25.71 -18.19 16.23
C GLU A 51 -25.43 -19.69 16.07
N LEU A 52 -24.42 -20.07 15.27
CA LEU A 52 -24.04 -21.47 15.08
C LEU A 52 -23.62 -22.14 16.41
N PHE A 53 -22.85 -21.43 17.23
CA PHE A 53 -22.33 -21.95 18.50
C PHE A 53 -23.08 -21.42 19.73
N ARG A 54 -24.33 -20.97 19.55
CA ARG A 54 -25.10 -20.33 20.62
C ARG A 54 -25.26 -21.21 21.86
N GLY A 55 -25.35 -22.54 21.68
CA GLY A 55 -25.41 -23.51 22.77
C GLY A 55 -24.17 -23.58 23.66
N PHE A 56 -23.03 -23.04 23.21
CA PHE A 56 -21.76 -23.01 23.95
C PHE A 56 -21.52 -21.66 24.66
N VAL A 57 -22.46 -20.72 24.55
CA VAL A 57 -22.36 -19.42 25.21
C VAL A 57 -22.51 -19.62 26.72
N VAL A 58 -21.45 -19.34 27.48
CA VAL A 58 -21.44 -19.47 28.94
C VAL A 58 -22.06 -18.26 29.65
N ASN A 59 -22.09 -17.10 28.99
CA ASN A 59 -22.77 -15.91 29.48
C ASN A 59 -23.06 -14.93 28.35
N SER A 60 -24.03 -14.03 28.55
CA SER A 60 -24.23 -12.87 27.69
C SER A 60 -24.50 -11.61 28.51
N TYR A 61 -24.02 -10.46 28.03
CA TYR A 61 -24.28 -9.18 28.70
C TYR A 61 -24.27 -8.01 27.72
N ARG A 62 -24.90 -6.90 28.12
CA ARG A 62 -24.87 -5.65 27.37
C ARG A 62 -23.92 -4.65 28.00
N TYR A 63 -23.06 -4.05 27.17
CA TYR A 63 -22.17 -2.97 27.58
C TYR A 63 -21.85 -2.06 26.40
N GLY A 64 -21.77 -0.74 26.63
CA GLY A 64 -21.47 0.23 25.58
C GLY A 64 -22.43 0.19 24.38
N GLY A 65 -23.64 -0.34 24.56
CA GLY A 65 -24.63 -0.61 23.50
C GLY A 65 -24.17 -1.65 22.46
N ARG A 66 -23.41 -2.66 22.91
CA ARG A 66 -23.15 -3.94 22.23
C ARG A 66 -23.72 -5.08 23.07
N GLU A 67 -24.01 -6.19 22.42
CA GLU A 67 -24.32 -7.46 23.09
C GLU A 67 -23.08 -8.35 23.02
N TYR A 68 -22.53 -8.69 24.18
CA TYR A 68 -21.37 -9.56 24.31
C TYR A 68 -21.82 -10.99 24.57
N TYR A 69 -21.27 -11.91 23.79
CA TYR A 69 -21.39 -13.34 23.98
C TYR A 69 -20.06 -13.85 24.51
N VAL A 70 -20.13 -14.61 25.60
CA VAL A 70 -18.95 -15.15 26.28
C VAL A 70 -18.84 -16.63 25.95
N PHE A 71 -17.69 -17.01 25.40
CA PHE A 71 -17.36 -18.39 25.04
C PHE A 71 -16.18 -18.90 25.85
N PRO A 72 -16.04 -20.23 25.99
CA PRO A 72 -14.82 -20.85 26.49
C PRO A 72 -13.59 -20.43 25.67
N GLU A 73 -12.40 -20.54 26.28
CA GLU A 73 -11.14 -20.13 25.67
C GLU A 73 -10.82 -20.84 24.35
N GLU A 74 -11.24 -22.09 24.18
CA GLU A 74 -11.05 -22.87 22.94
C GLU A 74 -11.66 -22.20 21.69
N PHE A 75 -12.68 -21.34 21.85
CA PHE A 75 -13.28 -20.60 20.74
C PHE A 75 -12.43 -19.42 20.26
N CYS A 76 -11.39 -19.03 21.00
CA CYS A 76 -10.58 -17.86 20.65
C CYS A 76 -9.86 -18.01 19.32
N ASP A 77 -9.30 -19.19 19.08
CA ASP A 77 -8.55 -19.46 17.86
C ASP A 77 -9.47 -19.51 16.65
N LEU A 78 -10.71 -19.98 16.84
CA LEU A 78 -11.75 -19.93 15.83
C LEU A 78 -12.05 -18.48 15.41
N PHE A 79 -12.27 -17.59 16.37
CA PHE A 79 -12.58 -16.19 16.08
C PHE A 79 -11.41 -15.43 15.46
N LYS A 80 -10.17 -15.74 15.85
CA LYS A 80 -8.95 -15.20 15.22
C LYS A 80 -8.78 -15.69 13.79
N LEU A 81 -9.00 -16.99 13.54
CA LEU A 81 -8.93 -17.58 12.20
C LEU A 81 -9.93 -16.94 11.25
N VAL A 82 -11.16 -16.72 11.72
CA VAL A 82 -12.20 -16.07 10.93
C VAL A 82 -11.82 -14.62 10.61
N ALA A 83 -11.26 -13.86 11.57
CA ALA A 83 -10.74 -12.51 11.31
C ALA A 83 -9.67 -12.51 10.21
N ARG A 84 -8.71 -13.44 10.33
CA ARG A 84 -7.63 -13.61 9.35
C ARG A 84 -8.18 -13.96 7.97
N LEU A 85 -9.14 -14.90 7.92
CA LEU A 85 -9.80 -15.30 6.68
C LEU A 85 -10.56 -14.14 6.04
N ILE A 86 -11.34 -13.37 6.79
CA ILE A 86 -12.05 -12.19 6.30
C ILE A 86 -11.08 -11.21 5.63
N ASN A 87 -9.96 -10.90 6.29
CA ASN A 87 -8.96 -10.00 5.74
C ASN A 87 -8.34 -10.53 4.45
N ASN A 88 -8.07 -11.84 4.39
CA ASN A 88 -7.51 -12.48 3.21
C ASN A 88 -8.52 -12.54 2.05
N LEU A 89 -9.78 -12.90 2.32
CA LEU A 89 -10.85 -12.93 1.34
C LEU A 89 -11.16 -11.54 0.80
N TYR A 90 -11.17 -10.51 1.64
CA TYR A 90 -11.37 -9.12 1.22
C TYR A 90 -10.30 -8.67 0.21
N ARG A 91 -9.05 -9.11 0.40
CA ARG A 91 -7.98 -8.90 -0.58
C ARG A 91 -8.14 -9.78 -1.82
N PHE A 92 -8.55 -11.03 -1.64
CA PHE A 92 -8.70 -12.02 -2.71
C PHE A 92 -9.80 -11.66 -3.71
N TYR A 93 -10.93 -11.16 -3.21
CA TYR A 93 -12.10 -10.73 -3.97
C TYR A 93 -12.09 -9.25 -4.34
N GLY A 94 -10.98 -8.53 -4.17
CA GLY A 94 -10.89 -7.14 -4.59
C GLY A 94 -11.88 -6.21 -3.87
N LYS A 95 -12.10 -6.45 -2.58
CA LYS A 95 -13.01 -5.69 -1.69
C LYS A 95 -14.51 -5.93 -1.92
N ASP A 96 -14.89 -6.96 -2.66
CA ASP A 96 -16.29 -7.37 -2.78
C ASP A 96 -16.77 -8.06 -1.48
N VAL A 97 -17.52 -7.30 -0.68
CA VAL A 97 -18.03 -7.73 0.62
C VAL A 97 -19.03 -8.89 0.50
N ASN A 98 -19.85 -8.91 -0.55
CA ASN A 98 -20.85 -9.96 -0.74
C ASN A 98 -20.19 -11.30 -1.04
N MET A 99 -19.15 -11.30 -1.85
CA MET A 99 -18.35 -12.50 -2.15
C MET A 99 -17.63 -13.02 -0.91
N VAL A 100 -17.09 -12.13 -0.07
CA VAL A 100 -16.48 -12.50 1.22
C VAL A 100 -17.50 -13.21 2.12
N PHE A 101 -18.71 -12.65 2.27
CA PHE A 101 -19.73 -13.25 3.14
C PHE A 101 -20.22 -14.59 2.61
N LYS A 102 -20.56 -14.68 1.33
CA LYS A 102 -21.00 -15.94 0.71
C LYS A 102 -19.95 -17.04 0.87
N HIS A 103 -18.67 -16.69 0.74
CA HIS A 103 -17.59 -17.66 0.96
C HIS A 103 -17.57 -18.13 2.42
N ILE A 104 -17.59 -17.21 3.38
CA ILE A 104 -17.53 -17.58 4.81
C ILE A 104 -18.76 -18.40 5.21
N GLU A 105 -19.97 -18.00 4.80
CA GLU A 105 -21.19 -18.76 5.08
C GLU A 105 -21.09 -20.22 4.57
N ASN A 106 -20.59 -20.42 3.34
CA ASN A 106 -20.39 -21.76 2.78
C ASN A 106 -19.37 -22.61 3.56
N LEU A 107 -18.37 -21.99 4.19
CA LEU A 107 -17.41 -22.71 5.04
C LEU A 107 -18.04 -23.05 6.39
N LEU A 108 -18.74 -22.09 7.00
CA LEU A 108 -19.39 -22.28 8.30
C LEU A 108 -20.52 -23.30 8.25
N GLN A 109 -21.18 -23.48 7.10
CA GLN A 109 -22.15 -24.56 6.89
C GLN A 109 -21.53 -25.96 6.95
N LYS A 110 -20.21 -26.09 6.79
CA LYS A 110 -19.47 -27.37 6.90
C LYS A 110 -18.94 -27.60 8.32
N CYS A 111 -19.22 -26.69 9.25
CA CYS A 111 -18.75 -26.76 10.62
C CYS A 111 -19.80 -27.39 11.54
N ASP A 112 -19.59 -28.65 11.89
CA ASP A 112 -20.49 -29.36 12.81
C ASP A 112 -20.07 -29.22 14.29
N ASN A 113 -18.79 -28.92 14.54
CA ASN A 113 -18.22 -28.69 15.86
C ASN A 113 -16.99 -27.78 15.76
N VAL A 114 -16.47 -27.33 16.91
CA VAL A 114 -15.34 -26.37 16.97
C VAL A 114 -14.09 -26.92 16.29
N GLU A 115 -13.72 -28.17 16.54
CA GLU A 115 -12.50 -28.79 16.00
C GLU A 115 -12.55 -28.92 14.48
N ASN A 116 -13.66 -29.42 13.95
CA ASN A 116 -13.91 -29.46 12.51
C ASN A 116 -13.87 -28.05 11.90
N CYS A 117 -14.46 -27.06 12.57
CA CYS A 117 -14.47 -25.69 12.09
C CYS A 117 -13.08 -25.06 12.07
N LEU A 118 -12.25 -25.31 13.09
CA LEU A 118 -10.85 -24.91 13.12
C LEU A 118 -10.07 -25.53 11.95
N SER A 119 -10.27 -26.81 11.68
CA SER A 119 -9.61 -27.52 10.57
C SER A 119 -9.99 -26.91 9.21
N VAL A 120 -11.29 -26.79 8.91
CA VAL A 120 -11.82 -26.25 7.66
C VAL A 120 -11.35 -24.81 7.42
N LEU A 121 -11.42 -23.96 8.44
CA LEU A 121 -11.00 -22.56 8.32
C LEU A 121 -9.48 -22.43 8.19
N SER A 122 -8.70 -23.26 8.88
CA SER A 122 -7.23 -23.24 8.79
C SER A 122 -6.74 -23.65 7.41
N GLU A 123 -7.32 -24.70 6.82
CA GLU A 123 -7.03 -25.13 5.45
C GLU A 123 -7.34 -24.02 4.45
N GLU A 124 -8.52 -23.41 4.59
CA GLU A 124 -8.96 -22.36 3.68
C GLU A 124 -8.15 -21.07 3.81
N VAL A 125 -7.79 -20.66 5.03
CA VAL A 125 -6.83 -19.56 5.27
C VAL A 125 -5.52 -19.85 4.56
N SER A 126 -4.96 -21.04 4.75
CA SER A 126 -3.69 -21.45 4.12
C SER A 126 -3.78 -21.44 2.59
N ARG A 127 -4.90 -21.89 2.04
CA ARG A 127 -5.17 -21.89 0.59
C ARG A 127 -5.24 -20.48 0.03
N VAL A 128 -6.04 -19.59 0.64
CA VAL A 128 -6.20 -18.20 0.18
C VAL A 128 -4.89 -17.44 0.30
N GLU A 129 -4.15 -17.62 1.39
CA GLU A 129 -2.85 -16.97 1.60
C GLU A 129 -1.85 -17.37 0.54
N ARG A 130 -1.74 -18.66 0.23
CA ARG A 130 -0.87 -19.15 -0.85
C ARG A 130 -1.18 -18.46 -2.17
N ILE A 131 -2.47 -18.40 -2.54
CA ILE A 131 -2.89 -17.74 -3.78
C ILE A 131 -2.59 -16.24 -3.75
N LEU A 132 -2.80 -15.55 -2.63
CA LEU A 132 -2.48 -14.12 -2.47
C LEU A 132 -0.97 -13.88 -2.60
N VAL A 133 -0.14 -14.74 -2.02
CA VAL A 133 1.32 -14.69 -2.15
C VAL A 133 1.73 -14.89 -3.60
N GLU A 134 1.21 -15.91 -4.28
CA GLU A 134 1.49 -16.16 -5.70
C GLU A 134 1.03 -15.02 -6.61
N ARG A 135 -0.15 -14.44 -6.36
CA ARG A 135 -0.66 -13.26 -7.09
C ARG A 135 0.26 -12.05 -6.87
N SER A 136 0.67 -11.81 -5.62
CA SER A 136 1.62 -10.75 -5.28
C SER A 136 2.95 -10.94 -6.01
N LEU A 137 3.53 -12.14 -5.97
CA LEU A 137 4.78 -12.48 -6.67
C LEU A 137 4.64 -12.30 -8.18
N ARG A 138 3.54 -12.76 -8.79
CA ARG A 138 3.25 -12.53 -10.21
C ARG A 138 3.15 -11.04 -10.54
N GLY A 139 2.49 -10.26 -9.70
CA GLY A 139 2.40 -8.80 -9.85
C GLY A 139 3.77 -8.12 -9.78
N ARG A 140 4.60 -8.49 -8.79
CA ARG A 140 5.98 -7.99 -8.65
C ARG A 140 6.84 -8.33 -9.86
N LYS A 141 6.77 -9.58 -10.33
CA LYS A 141 7.47 -10.04 -11.53
C LYS A 141 7.02 -9.27 -12.76
N ALA A 142 5.72 -9.16 -12.99
CA ALA A 142 5.17 -8.42 -14.13
C ALA A 142 5.57 -6.95 -14.14
N LEU A 143 5.56 -6.29 -12.97
CA LEU A 143 6.00 -4.90 -12.84
C LEU A 143 7.51 -4.76 -13.12
N THR A 144 8.32 -5.68 -12.62
CA THR A 144 9.77 -5.69 -12.86
C THR A 144 10.08 -5.86 -14.35
N THR A 145 9.48 -6.86 -14.99
CA THR A 145 9.62 -7.10 -16.43
C THR A 145 9.14 -5.91 -17.27
N ARG A 146 8.07 -5.23 -16.85
CA ARG A 146 7.60 -4.00 -17.51
C ARG A 146 8.68 -2.92 -17.49
N PHE A 147 9.28 -2.65 -16.33
CA PHE A 147 10.30 -1.62 -16.20
C PHE A 147 11.59 -1.97 -16.96
N GLU A 148 12.02 -3.23 -16.94
CA GLU A 148 13.17 -3.69 -17.73
C GLU A 148 12.94 -3.47 -19.23
N LYS A 149 11.77 -3.86 -19.75
CA LYS A 149 11.40 -3.62 -21.15
C LYS A 149 11.29 -2.13 -21.48
N SER A 150 10.77 -1.35 -20.55
CA SER A 150 10.57 0.09 -20.75
C SER A 150 11.89 0.85 -20.80
N PHE A 151 12.86 0.44 -19.98
CA PHE A 151 14.21 0.97 -20.04
C PHE A 151 14.84 0.74 -21.42
N GLU A 152 14.75 -0.48 -21.96
CA GLU A 152 15.32 -0.77 -23.30
C GLU A 152 14.67 0.07 -24.40
N ARG A 153 13.35 0.24 -24.34
CA ARG A 153 12.62 1.11 -25.29
C ARG A 153 13.04 2.59 -25.17
N CYS A 154 13.30 3.05 -23.96
CA CYS A 154 13.65 4.43 -23.68
C CYS A 154 15.16 4.71 -23.72
N ARG A 155 15.94 3.68 -24.04
CA ARG A 155 17.40 3.70 -24.00
C ARG A 155 17.97 4.87 -24.79
N SER A 156 17.57 5.03 -26.05
CA SER A 156 18.07 6.13 -26.90
C SER A 156 17.84 7.52 -26.29
N ILE A 157 16.68 7.75 -25.68
CA ILE A 157 16.34 9.02 -25.01
C ILE A 157 17.17 9.20 -23.74
N VAL A 158 17.34 8.15 -22.93
CA VAL A 158 18.18 8.17 -21.73
C VAL A 158 19.61 8.54 -22.08
N TYR A 159 20.24 7.84 -23.03
CA TYR A 159 21.63 8.11 -23.42
C TYR A 159 21.81 9.51 -24.04
N ARG A 160 20.81 10.00 -24.80
CA ARG A 160 20.90 11.29 -25.49
C ARG A 160 20.69 12.48 -24.57
N TYR A 161 19.73 12.40 -23.64
CA TYR A 161 19.27 13.56 -22.87
C TYR A 161 19.52 13.46 -21.37
N PHE A 162 19.65 12.24 -20.83
CA PHE A 162 19.76 12.00 -19.39
C PHE A 162 20.86 10.99 -19.06
N PRO A 163 22.11 11.19 -19.52
CA PRO A 163 23.20 10.22 -19.32
C PRO A 163 23.50 9.97 -17.84
N GLY A 164 23.30 10.97 -16.97
CA GLY A 164 23.42 10.83 -15.52
C GLY A 164 22.47 9.79 -14.90
N PHE A 165 21.43 9.35 -15.63
CA PHE A 165 20.52 8.32 -15.15
C PHE A 165 21.13 6.91 -15.23
N ILE A 166 22.12 6.72 -16.10
CA ILE A 166 22.82 5.44 -16.26
C ILE A 166 23.67 5.14 -15.02
N ASN A 167 24.25 6.19 -14.42
CA ASN A 167 25.03 6.11 -13.21
C ASN A 167 24.78 7.36 -12.34
N PRO A 168 23.64 7.41 -11.62
CA PRO A 168 23.30 8.57 -10.81
C PRO A 168 24.31 8.75 -9.68
N HIS A 169 24.72 9.98 -9.41
CA HIS A 169 25.61 10.28 -8.30
C HIS A 169 24.86 10.08 -6.98
N ILE A 170 25.31 9.11 -6.19
CA ILE A 170 24.66 8.75 -4.92
C ILE A 170 25.36 9.47 -3.77
N HIS A 171 24.61 10.28 -3.04
CA HIS A 171 25.05 10.95 -1.82
C HIS A 171 24.31 10.36 -0.62
N ILE A 172 25.10 9.86 0.32
CA ILE A 172 24.62 9.30 1.59
C ILE A 172 24.90 10.33 2.67
N TYR A 173 23.91 10.59 3.53
CA TYR A 173 24.02 11.54 4.61
C TYR A 173 23.67 10.88 5.96
N SER A 174 24.43 11.25 6.98
CA SER A 174 24.23 10.80 8.36
C SER A 174 23.36 11.76 9.18
N SER A 175 23.25 13.03 8.76
CA SER A 175 22.41 14.04 9.43
C SER A 175 21.74 15.03 8.45
N VAL A 176 20.69 15.71 8.91
CA VAL A 176 20.02 16.77 8.13
C VAL A 176 20.95 17.95 7.86
N ASN A 177 21.86 18.27 8.79
CA ASN A 177 22.84 19.35 8.60
C ASN A 177 23.82 19.04 7.46
N ASP A 178 24.27 17.78 7.34
CA ASP A 178 25.17 17.37 6.26
C ASP A 178 24.46 17.45 4.90
N LEU A 179 23.19 17.07 4.87
CA LEU A 179 22.32 17.21 3.71
C LEU A 179 22.14 18.69 3.31
N GLU A 180 21.83 19.58 4.25
CA GLU A 180 21.69 21.02 3.99
C GLU A 180 22.97 21.65 3.48
N ASN A 181 24.12 21.29 4.06
CA ASN A 181 25.42 21.79 3.62
C ASN A 181 25.75 21.32 2.20
N PHE A 182 25.47 20.05 1.87
CA PHE A 182 25.64 19.53 0.52
C PHE A 182 24.72 20.24 -0.49
N LEU A 183 23.43 20.30 -0.20
CA LEU A 183 22.45 20.97 -1.06
C LEU A 183 22.71 22.47 -1.16
N GLY A 184 23.25 23.10 -0.12
CA GLY A 184 23.62 24.51 -0.11
C GLY A 184 24.70 24.82 -1.14
N LYS A 185 25.67 23.92 -1.30
CA LYS A 185 26.69 24.00 -2.35
C LYS A 185 26.12 23.73 -3.75
N LEU A 186 25.10 22.88 -3.85
CA LEU A 186 24.52 22.46 -5.13
C LEU A 186 23.45 23.43 -5.67
N LEU A 187 22.60 23.98 -4.80
CA LEU A 187 21.37 24.70 -5.14
C LEU A 187 21.27 26.09 -4.48
N GLY A 188 22.21 26.44 -3.61
CA GLY A 188 22.14 27.61 -2.73
C GLY A 188 21.40 27.32 -1.42
N PHE A 189 21.87 27.92 -0.31
CA PHE A 189 21.40 27.61 1.05
C PHE A 189 19.90 27.85 1.29
N GLU A 190 19.29 28.86 0.65
CA GLU A 190 17.86 29.13 0.81
C GLU A 190 17.00 27.99 0.24
N ARG A 191 17.35 27.49 -0.95
CA ARG A 191 16.67 26.35 -1.57
C ARG A 191 16.99 25.05 -0.83
N ALA A 192 18.24 24.87 -0.43
CA ALA A 192 18.70 23.70 0.31
C ALA A 192 17.87 23.43 1.56
N ARG A 193 17.58 24.45 2.36
CA ARG A 193 16.77 24.33 3.58
C ARG A 193 15.32 23.87 3.32
N ARG A 194 14.73 24.27 2.18
CA ARG A 194 13.38 23.79 1.80
C ARG A 194 13.40 22.34 1.32
N TYR A 195 14.46 21.94 0.62
CA TYR A 195 14.62 20.57 0.12
C TYR A 195 15.06 19.59 1.22
N SER A 196 15.86 20.03 2.20
CA SER A 196 16.38 19.17 3.28
C SER A 196 15.27 18.56 4.11
N GLU A 197 14.26 19.34 4.49
CA GLU A 197 13.08 18.86 5.21
C GLU A 197 12.34 17.80 4.39
N PHE A 198 12.06 18.08 3.11
CA PHE A 198 11.39 17.11 2.24
C PHE A 198 12.19 15.80 2.12
N ILE A 199 13.47 15.88 1.80
CA ILE A 199 14.36 14.74 1.60
C ILE A 199 14.54 13.95 2.89
N ALA A 200 14.60 14.62 4.04
CA ALA A 200 14.70 13.94 5.33
C ALA A 200 13.53 12.97 5.54
N TYR A 201 12.31 13.29 5.10
CA TYR A 201 11.14 12.41 5.26
C TYR A 201 10.89 11.47 4.08
N HIS A 202 11.37 11.81 2.87
CA HIS A 202 11.00 11.13 1.63
C HIS A 202 12.19 10.45 0.92
N SER A 203 13.29 10.28 1.66
CA SER A 203 14.47 9.55 1.22
C SER A 203 14.15 8.06 0.94
N PRO A 204 14.78 7.43 -0.06
CA PRO A 204 15.72 8.02 -1.02
C PRO A 204 15.01 8.96 -2.00
N THR A 205 15.63 10.09 -2.34
CA THR A 205 15.06 11.15 -3.18
C THR A 205 15.99 11.45 -4.34
N LEU A 206 15.42 11.64 -5.53
CA LEU A 206 16.11 12.06 -6.74
C LEU A 206 16.05 13.58 -6.85
N ILE A 207 17.15 14.20 -7.21
CA ILE A 207 17.27 15.62 -7.47
C ILE A 207 17.86 15.78 -8.87
N ALA A 208 17.23 16.63 -9.68
CA ALA A 208 17.79 17.06 -10.96
C ALA A 208 18.48 18.42 -10.77
N SER A 209 19.76 18.46 -11.08
CA SER A 209 20.58 19.67 -11.24
C SER A 209 21.24 19.61 -12.62
N ASN A 210 22.45 20.16 -12.79
CA ASN A 210 23.31 19.89 -13.96
C ASN A 210 23.61 18.38 -14.12
N ASP A 211 23.37 17.59 -13.06
CA ASP A 211 23.42 16.14 -13.06
C ASP A 211 22.27 15.54 -12.23
N LEU A 212 22.11 14.23 -12.29
CA LEU A 212 21.15 13.45 -11.51
C LEU A 212 21.79 12.96 -10.22
N VAL A 213 21.26 13.45 -9.11
CA VAL A 213 21.76 13.19 -7.77
C VAL A 213 20.72 12.37 -7.01
N LEU A 214 21.10 11.17 -6.54
CA LEU A 214 20.31 10.36 -5.63
C LEU A 214 20.76 10.62 -4.21
N VAL A 215 19.86 11.07 -3.36
CA VAL A 215 20.11 11.37 -1.97
C VAL A 215 19.43 10.31 -1.11
N ALA A 216 20.19 9.62 -0.26
CA ALA A 216 19.69 8.49 0.54
C ALA A 216 20.22 8.50 1.98
N ARG A 217 19.46 7.92 2.92
CA ARG A 217 19.97 7.60 4.27
C ARG A 217 20.80 6.32 4.23
N GLU A 218 21.75 6.16 5.15
CA GLU A 218 22.73 5.05 5.18
C GLU A 218 22.13 3.65 4.95
N HIS A 219 20.93 3.38 5.46
CA HIS A 219 20.31 2.05 5.37
C HIS A 219 19.33 1.87 4.19
N GLU A 220 19.06 2.91 3.40
CA GLU A 220 17.95 2.92 2.44
C GLU A 220 18.33 2.47 1.02
N LEU A 221 19.62 2.27 0.75
CA LEU A 221 20.10 1.88 -0.58
C LEU A 221 20.09 0.36 -0.82
N ASN A 222 20.03 -0.46 0.23
CA ASN A 222 20.07 -1.91 0.07
C ASN A 222 18.88 -2.39 -0.76
N GLY A 223 19.16 -2.88 -1.98
CA GLY A 223 18.15 -3.31 -2.94
C GLY A 223 17.39 -2.17 -3.63
N PHE A 224 17.72 -0.89 -3.40
CA PHE A 224 17.11 0.23 -4.10
C PHE A 224 17.58 0.32 -5.56
N ARG A 225 16.64 0.60 -6.47
CA ARG A 225 16.88 0.78 -7.89
C ARG A 225 16.00 1.89 -8.44
N ILE A 226 16.54 2.63 -9.41
CA ILE A 226 15.75 3.56 -10.21
C ILE A 226 15.45 2.89 -11.55
N PHE A 227 14.19 2.92 -11.94
CA PHE A 227 13.70 2.34 -13.18
C PHE A 227 13.17 3.43 -14.10
N VAL A 228 13.25 3.21 -15.42
CA VAL A 228 12.50 4.00 -16.41
C VAL A 228 11.25 3.20 -16.79
N ASP A 229 10.08 3.76 -16.50
CA ASP A 229 8.79 3.14 -16.82
C ASP A 229 8.26 3.56 -18.20
N ASP A 230 8.51 4.78 -18.63
CA ASP A 230 8.08 5.27 -19.94
C ASP A 230 8.86 6.53 -20.34
N CYS A 231 8.77 6.90 -21.61
CA CYS A 231 9.45 8.08 -22.16
C CYS A 231 8.63 8.69 -23.29
N SER A 232 8.91 9.96 -23.58
CA SER A 232 8.36 10.66 -24.74
C SER A 232 9.36 11.70 -25.23
N GLU A 233 9.44 11.87 -26.54
CA GLU A 233 10.29 12.85 -27.19
C GLU A 233 9.46 13.59 -28.24
N THR A 234 9.48 14.92 -28.17
CA THR A 234 8.88 15.82 -29.16
C THR A 234 9.95 16.76 -29.70
N ASN A 235 9.57 17.68 -30.59
CA ASN A 235 10.51 18.71 -31.06
C ASN A 235 10.92 19.68 -29.94
N SER A 236 10.04 19.87 -28.94
CA SER A 236 10.22 20.88 -27.88
C SER A 236 10.80 20.32 -26.58
N TYR A 237 10.57 19.04 -26.27
CA TYR A 237 11.03 18.44 -25.03
C TYR A 237 11.36 16.96 -25.16
N ALA A 238 12.07 16.42 -24.17
CA ALA A 238 12.14 15.00 -23.91
C ALA A 238 11.82 14.74 -22.43
N ILE A 239 11.06 13.68 -22.14
CA ILE A 239 10.70 13.28 -20.79
C ILE A 239 10.93 11.79 -20.55
N LEU A 240 11.32 11.47 -19.33
CA LEU A 240 11.39 10.14 -18.76
C LEU A 240 10.48 10.07 -17.55
N LYS A 241 9.67 9.02 -17.49
CA LYS A 241 8.98 8.63 -16.27
C LYS A 241 9.87 7.66 -15.51
N VAL A 242 10.26 8.07 -14.32
CA VAL A 242 11.22 7.37 -13.47
C VAL A 242 10.56 6.90 -12.19
N VAL A 243 10.99 5.73 -11.71
CA VAL A 243 10.41 5.06 -10.54
C VAL A 243 11.53 4.65 -9.61
N GLY A 244 11.52 5.17 -8.38
CA GLY A 244 12.41 4.72 -7.31
C GLY A 244 11.74 3.59 -6.52
N ALA A 245 12.36 2.42 -6.48
CA ALA A 245 11.79 1.24 -5.85
C ALA A 245 12.85 0.39 -5.15
N SER A 246 12.49 -0.27 -4.05
CA SER A 246 13.29 -1.38 -3.51
C SER A 246 12.95 -2.68 -4.23
N THR A 247 13.96 -3.54 -4.29
CA THR A 247 13.89 -4.88 -4.83
C THR A 247 14.23 -5.90 -3.76
N ALA A 248 13.58 -7.05 -3.83
CA ALA A 248 13.89 -8.22 -3.02
C ALA A 248 13.79 -9.46 -3.91
N ASN A 249 14.78 -10.35 -3.81
CA ASN A 249 14.88 -11.56 -4.63
C ASN A 249 14.77 -11.27 -6.15
N GLY A 250 15.38 -10.17 -6.60
CA GLY A 250 15.39 -9.75 -8.01
C GLY A 250 14.11 -9.10 -8.52
N TYR A 251 13.08 -8.94 -7.68
CA TYR A 251 11.81 -8.32 -8.08
C TYR A 251 11.51 -7.05 -7.28
N ILE A 252 10.75 -6.13 -7.86
CA ILE A 252 10.24 -4.95 -7.16
C ILE A 252 9.42 -5.38 -5.95
N GLN A 253 9.76 -4.85 -4.79
CA GLN A 253 9.06 -5.08 -3.53
C GLN A 253 8.17 -3.90 -3.16
N LYS A 254 8.73 -2.68 -3.22
CA LYS A 254 8.04 -1.44 -2.83
C LYS A 254 8.47 -0.31 -3.75
N VAL A 255 7.49 0.45 -4.25
CA VAL A 255 7.74 1.73 -4.92
C VAL A 255 7.73 2.83 -3.86
N TYR A 256 8.79 3.64 -3.82
CA TYR A 256 8.90 4.80 -2.94
C TYR A 256 8.26 6.02 -3.59
N TRP A 257 8.57 6.24 -4.85
CA TRP A 257 8.09 7.40 -5.59
C TRP A 257 8.05 7.14 -7.08
N VAL A 258 7.28 8.00 -7.75
CA VAL A 258 7.22 8.11 -9.20
C VAL A 258 7.49 9.58 -9.52
N ALA A 259 8.30 9.83 -10.54
CA ALA A 259 8.58 11.19 -10.98
C ALA A 259 8.66 11.28 -12.51
N ILE A 260 8.49 12.49 -13.02
CA ILE A 260 8.79 12.86 -14.40
C ILE A 260 10.06 13.71 -14.36
N LEU A 261 11.09 13.20 -15.03
CA LEU A 261 12.29 13.93 -15.36
C LEU A 261 12.15 14.41 -16.80
N GLY A 262 12.43 15.66 -17.08
CA GLY A 262 12.36 16.20 -18.42
C GLY A 262 13.41 17.24 -18.71
N ILE A 263 13.61 17.47 -20.01
CA ILE A 263 14.44 18.54 -20.54
C ILE A 263 13.65 19.32 -21.57
N ASP A 264 13.64 20.64 -21.42
CA ASP A 264 13.22 21.54 -22.48
C ASP A 264 14.37 21.67 -23.49
N LYS A 265 14.10 21.38 -24.76
CA LYS A 265 15.14 21.34 -25.80
C LYS A 265 15.61 22.73 -26.22
N TYR A 266 14.82 23.78 -26.00
CA TYR A 266 15.14 25.16 -26.33
C TYR A 266 15.96 25.81 -25.23
N THR A 267 15.49 25.75 -23.99
CA THR A 267 16.15 26.39 -22.84
C THR A 267 17.24 25.52 -22.23
N LYS A 268 17.31 24.23 -22.60
CA LYS A 268 18.18 23.20 -22.00
C LYS A 268 17.95 23.02 -20.50
N GLN A 269 16.81 23.48 -19.97
CA GLN A 269 16.49 23.35 -18.56
C GLN A 269 15.99 21.95 -18.25
N LEU A 270 16.57 21.34 -17.22
CA LEU A 270 16.09 20.11 -16.62
C LEU A 270 15.00 20.42 -15.59
N PHE A 271 13.96 19.59 -15.58
CA PHE A 271 12.91 19.63 -14.58
C PHE A 271 12.63 18.25 -14.03
N LEU A 272 12.35 18.17 -12.74
CA LEU A 272 11.96 16.95 -12.05
C LEU A 272 10.74 17.22 -11.21
N HIS A 273 9.68 16.44 -11.43
CA HIS A 273 8.46 16.53 -10.64
C HIS A 273 8.02 15.17 -10.14
N TYR A 274 7.85 15.06 -8.83
CA TYR A 274 7.18 13.93 -8.21
C TYR A 274 5.70 13.93 -8.54
N ILE A 275 5.18 12.75 -8.89
CA ILE A 275 3.78 12.55 -9.28
C ILE A 275 3.09 11.52 -8.38
N PRO A 276 1.74 11.49 -8.34
CA PRO A 276 1.01 10.51 -7.54
C PRO A 276 1.36 9.07 -7.91
N PRO A 277 1.57 8.17 -6.92
CA PRO A 277 1.82 6.74 -7.17
C PRO A 277 0.70 6.04 -7.95
N THR A 278 -0.51 6.57 -7.93
CA THR A 278 -1.65 6.11 -8.73
C THR A 278 -1.41 6.21 -10.25
N LEU A 279 -0.49 7.07 -10.69
CA LEU A 279 -0.06 7.19 -12.09
C LEU A 279 1.07 6.20 -12.46
N LEU A 280 1.53 5.34 -11.55
CA LEU A 280 2.62 4.36 -11.79
C LEU A 280 2.41 3.52 -13.05
N LEU A 281 1.18 3.19 -13.41
CA LEU A 281 0.91 2.36 -14.58
C LEU A 281 0.55 3.16 -15.85
N ARG A 282 0.48 4.49 -15.77
CA ARG A 282 0.16 5.39 -16.89
C ARG A 282 1.39 5.77 -17.72
N LYS A 283 1.17 6.25 -18.95
CA LYS A 283 2.24 6.71 -19.84
C LYS A 283 2.90 8.02 -19.34
N ALA A 284 4.12 8.29 -19.79
CA ALA A 284 4.86 9.52 -19.45
C ALA A 284 4.07 10.78 -19.82
N GLU A 285 3.41 10.81 -20.98
CA GLU A 285 2.59 11.95 -21.41
C GLU A 285 1.37 12.18 -20.53
N ILE A 286 0.71 11.14 -20.03
CA ILE A 286 -0.41 11.31 -19.07
C ILE A 286 0.10 11.92 -17.77
N CYS A 287 1.30 11.52 -17.34
CA CYS A 287 1.94 12.09 -16.16
C CYS A 287 2.34 13.56 -16.40
N ARG A 288 2.80 13.92 -17.60
CA ARG A 288 3.04 15.32 -18.00
C ARG A 288 1.75 16.12 -17.99
N MET A 289 0.66 15.58 -18.53
CA MET A 289 -0.67 16.20 -18.48
C MET A 289 -1.17 16.42 -17.06
N TRP A 290 -0.80 15.54 -16.11
CA TRP A 290 -1.11 15.74 -14.68
C TRP A 290 -0.37 16.96 -14.12
N LEU A 291 0.92 17.13 -14.46
CA LEU A 291 1.69 18.32 -14.07
C LEU A 291 1.09 19.61 -14.60
N LEU A 292 0.44 19.55 -15.77
CA LEU A 292 -0.28 20.67 -16.38
C LEU A 292 -1.71 20.84 -15.84
N GLY A 293 -2.16 20.01 -14.90
CA GLY A 293 -3.51 20.07 -14.33
C GLY A 293 -4.64 19.60 -15.25
N LEU A 294 -4.32 18.93 -16.35
CA LEU A 294 -5.29 18.49 -17.37
C LEU A 294 -5.98 17.17 -17.01
N VAL A 295 -5.33 16.35 -16.18
CA VAL A 295 -5.85 15.07 -15.69
C VAL A 295 -5.78 14.97 -14.16
N ASP A 296 -6.60 14.11 -13.57
CA ASP A 296 -6.60 13.79 -12.15
C ASP A 296 -5.48 12.80 -11.77
N ASP A 297 -5.40 12.48 -10.49
CA ASP A 297 -4.37 11.60 -9.93
C ASP A 297 -4.49 10.16 -10.47
N PHE A 298 -5.56 9.81 -11.19
CA PHE A 298 -5.76 8.52 -11.84
C PHE A 298 -5.55 8.58 -13.36
N GLY A 299 -5.22 9.76 -13.89
CA GLY A 299 -5.00 10.03 -15.31
C GLY A 299 -6.29 10.21 -16.10
N ARG A 300 -7.40 10.58 -15.45
CA ARG A 300 -8.68 10.89 -16.10
C ARG A 300 -8.76 12.39 -16.38
N TRP A 301 -9.28 12.75 -17.55
CA TRP A 301 -9.46 14.14 -17.94
C TRP A 301 -10.32 14.90 -16.91
N ARG A 302 -9.81 16.04 -16.42
CA ARG A 302 -10.54 16.89 -15.46
C ARG A 302 -11.62 17.73 -16.12
N TYR A 303 -11.48 18.03 -17.41
CA TYR A 303 -12.44 18.81 -18.17
C TYR A 303 -12.77 18.11 -19.49
N HIS A 304 -14.04 18.21 -19.92
CA HIS A 304 -14.58 17.45 -21.06
C HIS A 304 -14.25 18.04 -22.45
N SER A 305 -13.49 19.13 -22.54
CA SER A 305 -13.05 19.68 -23.84
C SER A 305 -11.90 20.68 -23.68
N TYR A 306 -10.82 20.47 -24.43
CA TYR A 306 -9.88 21.54 -24.79
C TYR A 306 -9.34 21.26 -26.19
N LYS A 307 -9.23 22.32 -26.99
CA LYS A 307 -8.21 22.44 -28.03
C LYS A 307 -6.96 22.98 -27.35
N LEU A 308 -5.85 22.25 -27.41
CA LEU A 308 -4.54 22.83 -27.12
C LEU A 308 -4.29 23.92 -28.17
N VAL A 309 -4.23 25.18 -27.73
CA VAL A 309 -3.69 26.26 -28.54
C VAL A 309 -2.20 26.28 -28.23
N GLU A 310 -1.38 25.84 -29.19
CA GLU A 310 0.05 26.13 -29.15
C GLU A 310 0.21 27.65 -29.27
N VAL A 311 0.88 28.25 -28.28
CA VAL A 311 1.34 29.64 -28.30
C VAL A 311 2.84 29.62 -28.53
#